data_AF-A0A1G9WWB7-F1
#
_entry.id   AF-A0A1G9WWB7-F1
#
_cell.length_a   1.000
_cell.length_b   1.000
_cell.length_c   1.000
_cell.angle_alpha   90.00
_cell.angle_beta   90.00
_cell.angle_gamma   90.00
#
_symmetry.space_group_name_H-M   'P 1'
#
loop_
_entity.id
_entity.type
_entity.pdbx_description
1 polymer ?
#
loop_
_entity_poly.entity_id
_entity_poly.type
_entity_poly.pdbx_seq_one_letter_code
_entity_poly.pdbx_strand_id
1 'polypeptide(L)'
;MTATELASQVFDQPEPAGMRLAKGVRPGRVTPARDWHDVLPLDDRVALVIGQVPRQPTEDAAAAVVERLRGALTTQLLQGRGPAETVLALHRYAGYAPEAAGTTLCLAVFEPATRSLRCAAAGHPGVLVISESGWVRQLIGSRGGPLATGQPDLGRETVETVGRRETVLQYSIELGRCHPGTGLESVAAAVVAERGPDPRALCDRLADTPSCPPDAGDAVAFAFTPAGRPGGPFALSVPAEPGQLTVLRRELAAWLTASGVSKEDTFAFVLAVGEAAANSVEHGYHGGRDGGLVTVTAEAGGGGAIRVTVSDNGRWRYPPVTDHSRGRGLLIMRESMDEVLVHRGEHGTVVTLCKRPSRGSDGGRHDPGGYELRVARVGETVRVEVAGELPAASAPALRRGLLTAARGGVFPLQLDLSGVGGDVEGLVLALFSVADAAAAAGRPLVLAAPDPSPVRDAIATAGLHRIANVTDALEPTT
;
A
#
# COMPACT_ATOMS: atom_id res chain seq x y z
N MET A 1 -11.55 -3.92 9.22
CA MET A 1 -11.63 -2.84 8.22
C MET A 1 -12.57 -3.28 7.11
N THR A 2 -13.58 -2.47 6.80
CA THR A 2 -14.45 -2.68 5.64
C THR A 2 -13.78 -2.15 4.37
N ALA A 3 -14.19 -2.63 3.19
CA ALA A 3 -13.64 -2.14 1.92
C ALA A 3 -13.90 -0.63 1.70
N THR A 4 -14.99 -0.10 2.28
CA THR A 4 -15.33 1.33 2.27
C THR A 4 -14.33 2.17 3.06
N GLU A 5 -13.81 1.66 4.19
CA GLU A 5 -12.78 2.35 4.99
C GLU A 5 -11.43 2.39 4.27
N LEU A 6 -11.08 1.31 3.55
CA LEU A 6 -9.89 1.25 2.70
C LEU A 6 -9.99 2.24 1.53
N ALA A 7 -11.15 2.31 0.86
CA ALA A 7 -11.37 3.25 -0.24
C ALA A 7 -11.25 4.71 0.25
N SER A 8 -11.82 5.06 1.41
CA SER A 8 -11.68 6.40 2.00
C SER A 8 -10.22 6.74 2.36
N GLN A 9 -9.47 5.80 2.95
CA GLN A 9 -8.05 5.99 3.24
C GLN A 9 -7.21 6.22 1.98
N VAL A 10 -7.56 5.62 0.84
CA VAL A 10 -6.85 5.81 -0.43
C VAL A 10 -7.05 7.21 -1.00
N PHE A 11 -8.19 7.86 -0.75
CA PHE A 11 -8.43 9.26 -1.14
C PHE A 11 -7.84 10.28 -0.16
N ASP A 12 -7.64 9.90 1.10
CA ASP A 12 -6.92 10.69 2.11
C ASP A 12 -5.38 10.56 1.98
N GLN A 13 -4.90 9.59 1.20
CA GLN A 13 -3.50 9.53 0.80
C GLN A 13 -3.23 10.51 -0.34
N PRO A 14 -2.25 11.42 -0.21
CA PRO A 14 -2.07 12.51 -1.17
C PRO A 14 -1.78 12.02 -2.60
N GLU A 15 -1.27 10.80 -2.77
CA GLU A 15 -0.91 10.22 -4.07
C GLU A 15 -0.78 8.68 -4.01
N PRO A 16 -1.83 7.91 -4.31
CA PRO A 16 -1.71 6.46 -4.43
C PRO A 16 -0.77 6.11 -5.60
N ALA A 17 0.34 5.44 -5.28
CA ALA A 17 1.30 4.83 -6.20
C ALA A 17 1.56 5.62 -7.51
N GLY A 18 2.23 6.78 -7.46
CA GLY A 18 2.72 7.44 -8.69
C GLY A 18 1.63 8.06 -9.58
N MET A 19 0.45 8.35 -9.02
CA MET A 19 -0.54 9.23 -9.63
C MET A 19 -1.10 10.20 -8.59
N ARG A 20 -1.46 11.40 -9.07
CA ARG A 20 -2.32 12.33 -8.31
C ARG A 20 -3.76 11.91 -8.61
N LEU A 21 -4.50 11.45 -7.62
CA LEU A 21 -5.87 10.96 -7.75
C LEU A 21 -6.82 11.91 -7.01
N ALA A 22 -7.98 12.18 -7.60
CA ALA A 22 -9.06 12.90 -6.95
C ALA A 22 -10.41 12.22 -7.21
N LYS A 23 -11.31 12.34 -6.24
CA LYS A 23 -12.70 11.93 -6.34
C LYS A 23 -13.60 13.15 -6.20
N GLY A 24 -14.55 13.30 -7.11
CA GLY A 24 -15.67 14.22 -7.00
C GLY A 24 -16.96 13.43 -6.78
N VAL A 25 -17.80 13.88 -5.85
CA VAL A 25 -19.15 13.35 -5.66
C VAL A 25 -20.11 14.51 -5.65
N ARG A 26 -21.12 14.44 -6.51
CA ARG A 26 -22.30 15.27 -6.43
C ARG A 26 -23.44 14.43 -5.86
N PRO A 27 -23.94 14.73 -4.65
CA PRO A 27 -25.09 14.01 -4.11
C PRO A 27 -26.33 14.23 -4.99
N GLY A 28 -27.01 13.13 -5.30
CA GLY A 28 -28.30 13.14 -5.96
C GLY A 28 -29.43 13.58 -5.05
N ARG A 29 -30.64 13.72 -5.61
CA ARG A 29 -31.85 14.02 -4.85
C ARG A 29 -32.65 12.77 -4.45
N VAL A 30 -32.22 11.61 -4.95
CA VAL A 30 -32.86 10.29 -4.74
C VAL A 30 -31.87 9.37 -4.03
N THR A 31 -32.38 8.48 -3.17
CA THR A 31 -31.63 7.70 -2.17
C THR A 31 -30.46 6.87 -2.76
N PRO A 32 -29.28 6.85 -2.10
CA PRO A 32 -28.06 6.24 -2.64
C PRO A 32 -27.91 4.79 -2.16
N ALA A 33 -28.14 3.82 -3.04
CA ALA A 33 -27.79 2.42 -2.75
C ALA A 33 -27.43 1.58 -3.98
N ARG A 34 -27.30 2.19 -5.16
CA ARG A 34 -27.06 1.44 -6.42
C ARG A 34 -25.67 1.65 -7.00
N ASP A 35 -24.99 2.71 -6.61
CA ASP A 35 -23.71 3.09 -7.19
C ASP A 35 -22.58 2.40 -6.45
N TRP A 36 -21.74 1.72 -7.21
CA TRP A 36 -20.53 1.08 -6.75
C TRP A 36 -19.34 1.87 -7.29
N HIS A 37 -18.48 2.36 -6.41
CA HIS A 37 -17.21 2.92 -6.81
C HIS A 37 -16.11 2.50 -5.84
N ASP A 38 -14.93 2.21 -6.37
CA ASP A 38 -13.82 1.68 -5.58
C ASP A 38 -12.46 2.07 -6.17
N VAL A 39 -11.45 2.11 -5.30
CA VAL A 39 -10.04 2.28 -5.67
C VAL A 39 -9.25 1.22 -4.95
N LEU A 40 -8.75 0.27 -5.72
CA LEU A 40 -7.98 -0.86 -5.20
C LEU A 40 -6.51 -0.66 -5.56
N PRO A 41 -5.66 -0.26 -4.60
CA PRO A 41 -4.21 -0.31 -4.79
C PRO A 41 -3.77 -1.78 -4.90
N LEU A 42 -3.03 -2.10 -5.96
CA LEU A 42 -2.41 -3.39 -6.20
C LEU A 42 -0.88 -3.23 -6.13
N ASP A 43 -0.16 -4.34 -6.18
CA ASP A 43 1.28 -4.35 -5.96
C ASP A 43 2.10 -3.58 -7.00
N ASP A 44 1.59 -3.21 -8.17
CA ASP A 44 2.34 -2.45 -9.19
C ASP A 44 1.44 -1.50 -10.00
N ARG A 45 0.15 -1.47 -9.66
CA ARG A 45 -0.91 -0.83 -10.43
C ARG A 45 -2.04 -0.40 -9.50
N VAL A 46 -2.93 0.44 -9.99
CA VAL A 46 -4.13 0.86 -9.24
C VAL A 46 -5.36 0.60 -10.09
N ALA A 47 -6.35 -0.07 -9.51
CA ALA A 47 -7.63 -0.30 -10.16
C ALA A 47 -8.67 0.72 -9.67
N LEU A 48 -9.39 1.31 -10.61
CA LEU A 48 -10.49 2.24 -10.41
C LEU A 48 -11.76 1.59 -10.97
N VAL A 49 -12.81 1.54 -10.16
CA VAL A 49 -14.08 0.94 -10.54
C VAL A 49 -15.19 1.94 -10.36
N ILE A 50 -16.05 2.06 -11.37
CA ILE A 50 -17.37 2.69 -11.24
C ILE A 50 -18.38 1.73 -11.86
N GLY A 51 -19.45 1.41 -11.15
CA GLY A 51 -20.52 0.58 -11.63
C GLY A 51 -21.85 0.94 -10.97
N GLN A 52 -22.92 0.40 -11.53
CA GLN A 52 -24.27 0.64 -11.06
C GLN A 52 -25.07 -0.65 -11.15
N VAL A 53 -25.57 -1.12 -10.00
CA VAL A 53 -26.38 -2.35 -9.92
C VAL A 53 -27.83 -2.06 -10.33
N PRO A 54 -28.59 -3.07 -10.79
CA PRO A 54 -30.03 -2.93 -11.01
C PRO A 54 -30.77 -2.46 -9.76
N ARG A 55 -31.98 -1.91 -9.95
CA ARG A 55 -32.83 -1.56 -8.82
C ARG A 55 -33.17 -2.83 -8.03
N GLN A 56 -32.86 -2.82 -6.75
CA GLN A 56 -33.21 -3.88 -5.81
C GLN A 56 -34.47 -3.49 -5.01
N PRO A 57 -35.12 -4.47 -4.34
CA PRO A 57 -36.27 -4.20 -3.47
C PRO A 57 -35.95 -3.30 -2.28
N THR A 58 -34.72 -3.41 -1.75
CA THR A 58 -34.23 -2.64 -0.61
C THR A 58 -32.79 -2.17 -0.85
N GLU A 59 -32.35 -1.17 -0.08
CA GLU A 59 -30.97 -0.66 -0.12
C GLU A 59 -29.98 -1.71 0.36
N ASP A 60 -30.29 -2.44 1.43
CA ASP A 60 -29.46 -3.53 1.95
C ASP A 60 -29.26 -4.64 0.91
N ALA A 61 -30.29 -4.96 0.13
CA ALA A 61 -30.17 -5.93 -0.95
C ALA A 61 -29.22 -5.44 -2.04
N ALA A 62 -29.28 -4.15 -2.39
CA ALA A 62 -28.36 -3.55 -3.35
C ALA A 62 -26.91 -3.53 -2.83
N ALA A 63 -26.71 -3.13 -1.57
CA ALA A 63 -25.41 -3.17 -0.90
C ALA A 63 -24.83 -4.59 -0.88
N ALA A 64 -25.65 -5.61 -0.58
CA ALA A 64 -25.21 -7.00 -0.60
C ALA A 64 -24.76 -7.47 -1.99
N VAL A 65 -25.42 -7.03 -3.06
CA VAL A 65 -25.00 -7.32 -4.44
C VAL A 65 -23.68 -6.62 -4.76
N VAL A 66 -23.53 -5.35 -4.40
CA VAL A 66 -22.30 -4.57 -4.57
C VAL A 66 -21.13 -5.26 -3.86
N GLU A 67 -21.30 -5.69 -2.62
CA GLU A 67 -20.23 -6.34 -1.85
C GLU A 67 -19.81 -7.70 -2.43
N ARG A 68 -20.75 -8.50 -2.97
CA ARG A 68 -20.39 -9.74 -3.66
C ARG A 68 -19.62 -9.48 -4.95
N LEU A 69 -20.05 -8.50 -5.75
CA LEU A 69 -19.36 -8.11 -6.97
C LEU A 69 -17.97 -7.54 -6.67
N ARG A 70 -17.84 -6.73 -5.61
CA ARG A 70 -16.58 -6.19 -5.11
C ARG A 70 -15.62 -7.32 -4.72
N GLY A 71 -16.08 -8.28 -3.91
CA GLY A 71 -15.27 -9.44 -3.52
C GLY A 71 -14.79 -10.28 -4.71
N ALA A 72 -15.70 -10.54 -5.67
CA ALA A 72 -15.38 -11.26 -6.89
C ALA A 72 -14.34 -10.51 -7.75
N LEU A 73 -14.51 -9.20 -7.94
CA LEU A 73 -13.58 -8.34 -8.68
C LEU A 73 -12.20 -8.32 -8.01
N THR A 74 -12.14 -8.06 -6.71
CA THR A 74 -10.90 -7.98 -5.95
C THR A 74 -10.11 -9.28 -6.03
N THR A 75 -10.81 -10.42 -5.97
CA THR A 75 -10.17 -11.75 -6.12
C THR A 75 -9.54 -11.93 -7.50
N GLN A 76 -10.22 -11.52 -8.59
CA GLN A 76 -9.64 -11.62 -9.94
C GLN A 76 -8.39 -10.74 -10.07
N LEU A 77 -8.45 -9.51 -9.57
CA LEU A 77 -7.34 -8.56 -9.67
C LEU A 77 -6.11 -8.98 -8.85
N LEU A 78 -6.31 -9.53 -7.65
CA LEU A 78 -5.23 -10.07 -6.82
C LEU A 78 -4.56 -11.30 -7.45
N GLN A 79 -5.28 -12.05 -8.29
CA GLN A 79 -4.72 -13.16 -9.08
C GLN A 79 -3.95 -12.69 -10.33
N GLY A 80 -3.79 -11.37 -10.52
CA GLY A 80 -3.05 -10.82 -11.67
C GLY A 80 -3.87 -10.69 -12.95
N ARG A 81 -5.19 -10.95 -12.92
CA ARG A 81 -6.03 -10.85 -14.11
C ARG A 81 -6.23 -9.39 -14.55
N GLY A 82 -6.27 -9.18 -15.87
CA GLY A 82 -6.54 -7.89 -16.47
C GLY A 82 -8.02 -7.47 -16.44
N PRO A 83 -8.33 -6.21 -16.80
CA PRO A 83 -9.70 -5.71 -16.89
C PRO A 83 -10.65 -6.59 -17.69
N ALA A 84 -10.27 -7.02 -18.89
CA ALA A 84 -11.13 -7.84 -19.74
C ALA A 84 -11.55 -9.16 -19.08
N GLU A 85 -10.57 -9.90 -18.56
CA GLU A 85 -10.82 -11.18 -17.90
C GLU A 85 -11.68 -11.00 -16.65
N THR A 86 -11.44 -9.93 -15.89
CA THR A 86 -12.20 -9.59 -14.69
C THR A 86 -13.65 -9.30 -15.04
N VAL A 87 -13.92 -8.49 -16.06
CA VAL A 87 -15.29 -8.19 -16.52
C VAL A 87 -16.00 -9.45 -17.01
N LEU A 88 -15.31 -10.33 -17.74
CA LEU A 88 -15.87 -11.61 -18.19
C LEU A 88 -16.15 -12.56 -17.02
N ALA A 89 -15.33 -12.56 -15.97
CA ALA A 89 -15.60 -13.34 -14.76
C ALA A 89 -16.84 -12.82 -14.03
N LEU A 90 -16.98 -11.50 -13.89
CA LEU A 90 -18.17 -10.88 -13.32
C LEU A 90 -19.43 -11.14 -14.17
N HIS A 91 -19.29 -11.18 -15.50
CA HIS A 91 -20.38 -11.55 -16.39
C HIS A 91 -20.88 -12.96 -16.13
N ARG A 92 -19.97 -13.93 -16.01
CA ARG A 92 -20.33 -15.31 -15.67
C ARG A 92 -20.97 -15.39 -14.29
N TYR A 93 -20.43 -14.67 -13.30
CA TYR A 93 -21.02 -14.57 -11.97
C TYR A 93 -22.46 -14.04 -12.01
N ALA A 94 -22.69 -12.94 -12.71
CA ALA A 94 -24.03 -12.36 -12.88
C ALA A 94 -25.00 -13.29 -13.63
N GLY A 95 -24.51 -14.23 -14.44
CA GLY A 95 -25.32 -15.28 -15.05
C GLY A 95 -25.90 -16.29 -14.04
N TYR A 96 -25.26 -16.44 -12.87
CA TYR A 96 -25.75 -17.28 -11.77
C TYR A 96 -26.46 -16.51 -10.66
N ALA A 97 -26.31 -15.18 -10.63
CA ALA A 97 -26.89 -14.29 -9.63
C ALA A 97 -27.85 -13.30 -10.31
N PRO A 98 -29.15 -13.64 -10.44
CA PRO A 98 -30.14 -12.80 -11.14
C PRO A 98 -30.21 -11.35 -10.63
N GLU A 99 -29.95 -11.14 -9.34
CA GLU A 99 -29.92 -9.82 -8.72
C GLU A 99 -28.76 -8.92 -9.21
N ALA A 100 -27.69 -9.52 -9.76
CA ALA A 100 -26.56 -8.81 -10.36
C ALA A 100 -26.68 -8.64 -11.88
N ALA A 101 -27.59 -9.39 -12.53
CA ALA A 101 -27.84 -9.30 -13.97
C ALA A 101 -28.38 -7.91 -14.33
N GLY A 102 -27.77 -7.25 -15.32
CA GLY A 102 -28.08 -5.85 -15.63
C GLY A 102 -27.16 -4.83 -14.97
N THR A 103 -26.16 -5.26 -14.19
CA THR A 103 -25.15 -4.34 -13.63
C THR A 103 -24.30 -3.73 -14.74
N THR A 104 -24.14 -2.41 -14.70
CA THR A 104 -23.16 -1.70 -15.53
C THR A 104 -21.87 -1.49 -14.75
N LEU A 105 -20.72 -1.51 -15.44
CA LEU A 105 -19.44 -1.28 -14.77
C LEU A 105 -18.38 -0.78 -15.76
N CYS A 106 -17.41 -0.05 -15.24
CA CYS A 106 -16.17 0.32 -15.90
C CYS A 106 -15.03 0.06 -14.93
N LEU A 107 -14.04 -0.70 -15.38
CA LEU A 107 -12.83 -1.03 -14.66
C LEU A 107 -11.65 -0.46 -15.43
N ALA A 108 -10.90 0.43 -14.78
CA ALA A 108 -9.66 0.99 -15.30
C ALA A 108 -8.51 0.57 -14.38
N VAL A 109 -7.43 0.05 -14.94
CA VAL A 109 -6.23 -0.38 -14.22
C VAL A 109 -5.04 0.39 -14.78
N PHE A 110 -4.41 1.20 -13.93
CA PHE A 110 -3.28 2.04 -14.29
C PHE A 110 -1.98 1.50 -13.69
N GLU A 111 -0.98 1.29 -14.53
CA GLU A 111 0.38 0.92 -14.12
C GLU A 111 1.30 2.16 -14.20
N PRO A 112 1.74 2.72 -13.07
CA PRO A 112 2.49 3.98 -13.04
C PRO A 112 3.88 3.89 -13.70
N ALA A 113 4.53 2.73 -13.62
CA ALA A 113 5.88 2.51 -14.14
C ALA A 113 5.92 2.67 -15.68
N THR A 114 4.97 2.04 -16.37
CA THR A 114 4.84 2.07 -17.83
C THR A 114 3.92 3.20 -18.32
N ARG A 115 3.11 3.77 -17.42
CA ARG A 115 1.97 4.65 -17.72
C ARG A 115 0.91 3.94 -18.57
N SER A 116 0.87 2.62 -18.52
CA SER A 116 -0.13 1.81 -19.21
C SER A 116 -1.46 1.92 -18.47
N LEU A 117 -2.49 2.39 -19.16
CA LEU A 117 -3.87 2.36 -18.71
C LEU A 117 -4.60 1.28 -19.50
N ARG A 118 -5.13 0.28 -18.80
CA ARG A 118 -5.98 -0.76 -19.36
C ARG A 118 -7.38 -0.58 -18.86
N CYS A 119 -8.36 -0.66 -19.74
CA CYS A 119 -9.75 -0.48 -19.33
C CYS A 119 -10.66 -1.51 -20.00
N ALA A 120 -11.71 -1.92 -19.29
CA ALA A 120 -12.82 -2.70 -19.81
C ALA A 120 -14.14 -2.20 -19.19
N ALA A 121 -15.22 -2.29 -19.94
CA ALA A 121 -16.54 -1.87 -19.49
C ALA A 121 -17.65 -2.88 -19.84
N ALA A 122 -18.73 -2.81 -19.08
CA ALA A 122 -20.00 -3.48 -19.30
C ALA A 122 -21.11 -2.43 -19.30
N GLY A 123 -21.51 -1.94 -20.48
CA GLY A 123 -22.63 -0.99 -20.63
C GLY A 123 -22.44 0.37 -19.93
N HIS A 124 -21.19 0.78 -19.67
CA HIS A 124 -20.85 2.01 -18.95
C HIS A 124 -20.22 3.07 -19.89
N PRO A 125 -20.49 4.38 -19.70
CA PRO A 125 -20.13 5.45 -20.65
C PRO A 125 -18.62 5.72 -20.77
N GLY A 126 -17.83 5.30 -19.78
CA GLY A 126 -16.42 4.93 -19.98
C GLY A 126 -15.38 5.88 -19.36
N VAL A 127 -14.28 6.09 -20.09
CA VAL A 127 -13.05 6.75 -19.63
C VAL A 127 -12.59 7.76 -20.67
N LEU A 128 -12.31 8.99 -20.23
CA LEU A 128 -11.72 10.05 -21.04
C LEU A 128 -10.23 10.24 -20.70
N VAL A 129 -9.44 10.64 -21.70
CA VAL A 129 -8.09 11.17 -21.52
C VAL A 129 -8.08 12.58 -22.06
N ILE A 130 -7.66 13.52 -21.23
CA ILE A 130 -7.58 14.95 -21.53
C ILE A 130 -6.10 15.33 -21.57
N SER A 131 -5.65 15.80 -22.72
CA SER A 131 -4.30 16.34 -22.88
C SER A 131 -4.15 17.71 -22.23
N GLU A 132 -2.91 18.13 -22.00
CA GLU A 132 -2.59 19.47 -21.48
C GLU A 132 -3.11 20.59 -22.39
N SER A 133 -3.22 20.36 -23.70
CA SER A 133 -3.77 21.34 -24.64
C SER A 133 -5.31 21.37 -24.65
N GLY A 134 -5.97 20.60 -23.77
CA GLY A 134 -7.43 20.49 -23.68
C GLY A 134 -8.05 19.57 -24.73
N TRP A 135 -7.27 18.84 -25.53
CA TRP A 135 -7.82 17.83 -26.45
C TRP A 135 -8.28 16.61 -25.66
N VAL A 136 -9.52 16.17 -25.92
CA VAL A 136 -10.19 15.08 -25.18
C VAL A 136 -10.37 13.87 -26.08
N ARG A 137 -10.01 12.70 -25.55
CA ARG A 137 -10.20 11.39 -26.19
C ARG A 137 -11.06 10.49 -25.32
N GLN A 138 -12.04 9.83 -25.93
CA GLN A 138 -12.78 8.76 -25.29
C GLN A 138 -12.08 7.41 -25.54
N LEU A 139 -11.58 6.76 -24.49
CA LEU A 139 -10.90 5.46 -24.58
C LEU A 139 -11.91 4.32 -24.66
N ILE A 140 -12.90 4.34 -23.78
CA ILE A 140 -14.05 3.45 -23.82
C ILE A 140 -15.28 4.32 -23.96
N GLY A 141 -16.11 4.03 -24.95
CA GLY A 141 -17.49 4.52 -25.00
C GLY A 141 -18.46 3.48 -24.46
N SER A 142 -19.76 3.74 -24.58
CA SER A 142 -20.83 2.79 -24.25
C SER A 142 -20.80 1.56 -25.17
N ARG A 143 -19.81 0.68 -24.97
CA ARG A 143 -19.60 -0.56 -25.72
C ARG A 143 -20.07 -1.75 -24.88
N GLY A 144 -20.65 -2.74 -25.55
CA GLY A 144 -21.27 -3.89 -24.90
C GLY A 144 -22.53 -3.50 -24.12
N GLY A 145 -23.17 -4.51 -23.53
CA GLY A 145 -24.28 -4.32 -22.61
C GLY A 145 -23.88 -4.51 -21.15
N PRO A 146 -24.82 -4.30 -20.23
CA PRO A 146 -24.65 -4.68 -18.84
C PRO A 146 -24.32 -6.18 -18.67
N LEU A 147 -23.84 -6.56 -17.50
CA LEU A 147 -23.54 -7.95 -17.17
C LEU A 147 -24.77 -8.86 -17.38
N ALA A 148 -24.53 -10.10 -17.83
CA ALA A 148 -25.55 -11.11 -18.15
C ALA A 148 -26.59 -10.72 -19.23
N THR A 149 -26.31 -9.74 -20.11
CA THR A 149 -27.25 -9.34 -21.19
C THR A 149 -26.90 -9.86 -22.59
N GLY A 150 -25.90 -10.74 -22.73
CA GLY A 150 -25.62 -11.48 -23.98
C GLY A 150 -25.04 -10.69 -25.15
N GLN A 151 -24.37 -9.55 -24.91
CA GLN A 151 -23.81 -8.67 -25.95
C GLN A 151 -22.39 -9.09 -26.38
N PRO A 152 -22.06 -9.06 -27.70
CA PRO A 152 -20.81 -9.62 -28.23
C PRO A 152 -19.54 -8.85 -27.86
N ASP A 153 -19.64 -7.56 -27.57
CA ASP A 153 -18.49 -6.69 -27.29
C ASP A 153 -18.12 -6.59 -25.80
N LEU A 154 -18.74 -7.41 -24.94
CA LEU A 154 -18.50 -7.36 -23.51
C LEU A 154 -17.05 -7.75 -23.15
N GLY A 155 -16.41 -6.92 -22.32
CA GLY A 155 -15.07 -7.22 -21.82
C GLY A 155 -13.94 -6.96 -22.83
N ARG A 156 -14.21 -6.28 -23.96
CA ARG A 156 -13.14 -5.82 -24.85
C ARG A 156 -12.22 -4.85 -24.11
N GLU A 157 -10.93 -5.21 -24.03
CA GLU A 157 -9.92 -4.35 -23.42
C GLU A 157 -9.53 -3.20 -24.36
N THR A 158 -9.34 -2.02 -23.80
CA THR A 158 -8.63 -0.91 -24.42
C THR A 158 -7.36 -0.64 -23.63
N VAL A 159 -6.24 -0.49 -24.33
CA VAL A 159 -4.93 -0.22 -23.72
C VAL A 159 -4.41 1.09 -24.30
N GLU A 160 -3.99 2.00 -23.43
CA GLU A 160 -3.44 3.31 -23.79
C GLU A 160 -2.19 3.61 -22.95
N THR A 161 -1.24 4.36 -23.53
CA THR A 161 -0.13 4.94 -22.75
C THR A 161 -0.46 6.39 -22.40
N VAL A 162 -0.67 6.68 -21.13
CA VAL A 162 -1.04 8.02 -20.66
C VAL A 162 0.19 8.93 -20.57
N GLY A 163 0.11 10.12 -21.16
CA GLY A 163 1.13 11.16 -21.07
C GLY A 163 1.30 11.67 -19.63
N ARG A 164 2.52 12.12 -19.27
CA ARG A 164 2.82 12.63 -17.91
C ARG A 164 2.01 13.85 -17.49
N ARG A 165 1.44 14.56 -18.47
CA ARG A 165 0.63 15.78 -18.27
C ARG A 165 -0.80 15.59 -18.80
N GLU A 166 -1.19 14.35 -19.06
CA GLU A 166 -2.57 14.03 -19.40
C GLU A 166 -3.35 13.67 -18.14
N THR A 167 -4.62 14.07 -18.12
CA THR A 167 -5.57 13.74 -17.06
C THR A 167 -6.50 12.65 -17.57
N VAL A 168 -6.65 11.58 -16.81
CA VAL A 168 -7.65 10.54 -17.05
C VAL A 168 -8.88 10.84 -16.22
N LEU A 169 -10.06 10.74 -16.81
CA LEU A 169 -11.35 10.93 -16.14
C LEU A 169 -12.25 9.71 -16.37
N GLN A 170 -12.59 9.02 -15.29
CA GLN A 170 -13.64 8.00 -15.24
C GLN A 170 -14.86 8.59 -14.52
N TYR A 171 -16.06 8.38 -15.05
CA TYR A 171 -17.26 9.05 -14.57
C TYR A 171 -18.49 8.15 -14.58
N SER A 172 -19.39 8.30 -13.61
CA SER A 172 -20.62 7.51 -13.54
C SER A 172 -21.63 7.86 -14.63
N ILE A 173 -22.59 6.96 -14.87
CA ILE A 173 -23.72 7.21 -15.78
C ILE A 173 -24.47 8.48 -15.40
N GLU A 174 -24.72 8.70 -14.10
CA GLU A 174 -25.41 9.89 -13.61
C GLU A 174 -24.63 11.17 -13.92
N LEU A 175 -23.29 11.17 -13.84
CA LEU A 175 -22.50 12.33 -14.23
C LEU A 175 -22.60 12.62 -15.73
N GLY A 176 -22.62 11.57 -16.56
CA GLY A 176 -22.89 11.71 -17.98
C GLY A 176 -24.27 12.30 -18.27
N ARG A 177 -25.30 11.95 -17.47
CA ARG A 177 -26.65 12.54 -17.58
C ARG A 177 -26.69 14.02 -17.20
N CYS A 178 -25.85 14.46 -16.27
CA CYS A 178 -25.73 15.89 -15.94
C CYS A 178 -25.02 16.71 -17.05
N HIS A 179 -24.35 16.04 -17.99
CA HIS A 179 -23.55 16.66 -19.05
C HIS A 179 -23.82 16.02 -20.42
N PRO A 180 -25.03 16.20 -21.00
CA PRO A 180 -25.41 15.53 -22.25
C PRO A 180 -24.59 16.02 -23.46
N GLY A 181 -24.52 15.19 -24.49
CA GLY A 181 -23.78 15.50 -25.72
C GLY A 181 -22.27 15.59 -25.45
N THR A 182 -21.63 16.66 -25.91
CA THR A 182 -20.20 16.94 -25.68
C THR A 182 -19.95 17.78 -24.42
N GLY A 183 -20.96 17.90 -23.55
CA GLY A 183 -20.92 18.80 -22.40
C GLY A 183 -19.84 18.42 -21.40
N LEU A 184 -19.59 17.13 -21.20
CA LEU A 184 -18.59 16.64 -20.25
C LEU A 184 -17.18 16.91 -20.77
N GLU A 185 -16.94 16.60 -22.04
CA GLU A 185 -15.67 16.83 -22.74
C GLU A 185 -15.34 18.33 -22.78
N SER A 186 -16.35 19.18 -23.03
CA SER A 186 -16.17 20.63 -23.06
C SER A 186 -15.77 21.19 -21.70
N VAL A 187 -16.42 20.74 -20.62
CA VAL A 187 -16.06 21.15 -19.25
C VAL A 187 -14.66 20.64 -18.88
N ALA A 188 -14.35 19.38 -19.21
CA ALA A 188 -13.05 18.80 -18.91
C ALA A 188 -11.91 19.54 -19.65
N ALA A 189 -12.10 19.84 -20.94
CA ALA A 189 -11.16 20.63 -21.74
C ALA A 189 -10.94 22.03 -21.16
N ALA A 190 -12.02 22.72 -20.79
CA ALA A 190 -11.96 24.07 -20.23
C ALA A 190 -11.20 24.11 -18.90
N VAL A 191 -11.46 23.17 -17.99
CA VAL A 191 -10.77 23.11 -16.69
C VAL A 191 -9.28 22.86 -16.87
N VAL A 192 -8.89 21.93 -17.75
CA VAL A 192 -7.47 21.65 -17.98
C VAL A 192 -6.76 22.85 -18.63
N ALA A 193 -7.43 23.58 -19.52
CA ALA A 193 -6.88 24.81 -20.10
C ALA A 193 -6.70 25.94 -19.07
N GLU A 194 -7.63 26.09 -18.12
CA GLU A 194 -7.61 27.17 -17.11
C GLU A 194 -6.72 26.86 -15.91
N ARG A 195 -6.71 25.61 -15.45
CA ARG A 195 -6.09 25.18 -14.18
C ARG A 195 -4.91 24.22 -14.38
N GLY A 196 -4.63 23.82 -15.62
CA GLY A 196 -3.66 22.78 -15.92
C GLY A 196 -4.19 21.37 -15.61
N PRO A 197 -3.33 20.34 -15.72
CA PRO A 197 -3.69 18.96 -15.42
C PRO A 197 -3.80 18.75 -13.89
N ASP A 198 -4.86 19.29 -13.30
CA ASP A 198 -5.19 19.14 -11.89
C ASP A 198 -6.45 18.29 -11.70
N PRO A 199 -6.31 17.02 -11.27
CA PRO A 199 -7.44 16.13 -11.04
C PRO A 199 -8.48 16.69 -10.07
N ARG A 200 -8.04 17.40 -9.02
CA ARG A 200 -8.96 17.92 -8.00
C ARG A 200 -9.81 19.06 -8.55
N ALA A 201 -9.20 20.03 -9.22
CA ALA A 201 -9.93 21.10 -9.90
C ALA A 201 -10.97 20.56 -10.91
N LEU A 202 -10.64 19.48 -11.63
CA LEU A 202 -11.57 18.83 -12.55
C LEU A 202 -12.76 18.20 -11.81
N CYS A 203 -12.50 17.40 -10.78
CA CYS A 203 -13.55 16.77 -9.98
C CYS A 203 -14.46 17.80 -9.30
N ASP A 204 -13.88 18.84 -8.69
CA ASP A 204 -14.61 19.91 -8.02
C ASP A 204 -15.50 20.65 -9.03
N ARG A 205 -14.97 20.96 -10.23
CA ARG A 205 -15.77 21.66 -11.23
C ARG A 205 -16.95 20.82 -11.72
N LEU A 206 -16.74 19.53 -11.96
CA LEU A 206 -17.79 18.62 -12.42
C LEU A 206 -18.89 18.43 -11.37
N ALA A 207 -18.52 18.37 -10.08
CA ALA A 207 -19.47 18.21 -8.98
C ALA A 207 -20.43 19.42 -8.85
N ASP A 208 -19.92 20.62 -9.10
CA ASP A 208 -20.66 21.89 -8.96
C ASP A 208 -21.67 22.18 -10.09
N THR A 209 -21.76 21.34 -11.14
CA THR A 209 -22.55 21.67 -12.34
C THR A 209 -24.06 21.74 -12.07
N PRO A 210 -24.76 22.87 -12.30
CA PRO A 210 -26.17 23.01 -11.89
C PRO A 210 -27.18 22.17 -12.70
N SER A 211 -26.79 21.63 -13.86
CA SER A 211 -27.67 21.07 -14.90
C SER A 211 -27.90 19.55 -14.82
N CYS A 212 -28.25 19.00 -13.65
CA CYS A 212 -28.57 17.57 -13.54
C CYS A 212 -30.08 17.29 -13.58
N PRO A 213 -30.55 16.19 -14.19
CA PRO A 213 -31.95 15.77 -14.11
C PRO A 213 -32.43 15.66 -12.64
N PRO A 214 -33.70 16.00 -12.35
CA PRO A 214 -34.21 16.01 -10.98
C PRO A 214 -34.28 14.61 -10.34
N ASP A 215 -34.31 13.56 -11.16
CA ASP A 215 -34.32 12.14 -10.77
C ASP A 215 -32.92 11.51 -10.74
N ALA A 216 -31.86 12.29 -10.97
CA ALA A 216 -30.49 11.77 -10.96
C ALA A 216 -30.07 11.36 -9.54
N GLY A 217 -29.39 10.21 -9.48
CA GLY A 217 -28.71 9.72 -8.30
C GLY A 217 -27.37 10.42 -8.07
N ASP A 218 -26.50 9.81 -7.27
CA ASP A 218 -25.17 10.36 -7.01
C ASP A 218 -24.33 10.33 -8.28
N ALA A 219 -23.73 11.47 -8.62
CA ALA A 219 -22.82 11.58 -9.74
C ALA A 219 -21.38 11.51 -9.23
N VAL A 220 -20.58 10.58 -9.76
CA VAL A 220 -19.22 10.30 -9.28
C VAL A 220 -18.21 10.48 -10.41
N ALA A 221 -17.09 11.11 -10.08
CA ALA A 221 -15.92 11.22 -10.96
C ALA A 221 -14.66 10.75 -10.24
N PHE A 222 -13.83 9.98 -10.93
CA PHE A 222 -12.43 9.78 -10.61
C PHE A 222 -11.58 10.45 -11.67
N ALA A 223 -10.74 11.38 -11.24
CA ALA A 223 -9.72 11.98 -12.10
C ALA A 223 -8.34 11.62 -11.58
N PHE A 224 -7.41 11.32 -12.48
CA PHE A 224 -6.01 11.21 -12.10
C PHE A 224 -5.06 11.72 -13.17
N THR A 225 -3.89 12.16 -12.76
CA THR A 225 -2.76 12.46 -13.65
C THR A 225 -1.57 11.61 -13.23
N PRO A 226 -0.81 11.01 -14.16
CA PRO A 226 0.43 10.34 -13.82
C PRO A 226 1.35 11.30 -13.08
N ALA A 227 1.66 11.00 -11.82
CA ALA A 227 2.67 11.74 -11.10
C ALA A 227 4.01 11.16 -11.52
N GLY A 228 4.96 12.02 -11.92
CA GLY A 228 6.34 11.59 -11.84
C GLY A 228 6.59 11.18 -10.39
N ARG A 229 7.19 10.00 -10.17
CA ARG A 229 7.84 9.78 -8.88
C ARG A 229 8.78 10.96 -8.67
N PRO A 230 8.71 11.68 -7.54
CA PRO A 230 9.71 12.69 -7.32
C PRO A 230 11.05 11.97 -7.23
N GLY A 231 12.03 12.43 -8.02
CA GLY A 231 13.30 11.74 -8.24
C GLY A 231 13.24 10.67 -9.34
N GLY A 232 13.98 10.87 -10.43
CA GLY A 232 14.40 9.76 -11.29
C GLY A 232 15.24 8.74 -10.49
N PRO A 233 15.69 7.64 -11.12
CA PRO A 233 16.51 6.65 -10.42
C PRO A 233 17.71 7.33 -9.76
N PHE A 234 17.90 7.09 -8.46
CA PHE A 234 19.11 7.47 -7.76
C PHE A 234 20.21 6.50 -8.15
N ALA A 235 21.41 7.00 -8.45
CA ALA A 235 22.60 6.19 -8.66
C ALA A 235 23.81 6.96 -8.16
N LEU A 236 24.54 6.40 -7.22
CA LEU A 236 25.75 6.99 -6.65
C LEU A 236 26.79 5.91 -6.39
N SER A 237 28.00 6.09 -6.92
CA SER A 237 29.15 5.24 -6.64
C SER A 237 30.18 6.03 -5.83
N VAL A 238 30.64 5.46 -4.73
CA VAL A 238 31.67 6.05 -3.86
C VAL A 238 32.81 5.05 -3.63
N PRO A 239 34.05 5.53 -3.35
CA PRO A 239 35.11 4.64 -2.89
C PRO A 239 34.69 3.89 -1.63
N ALA A 240 35.09 2.61 -1.53
CA ALA A 240 34.81 1.73 -0.40
C ALA A 240 35.69 2.07 0.82
N GLU A 241 35.53 3.29 1.33
CA GLU A 241 36.26 3.85 2.47
C GLU A 241 35.28 4.38 3.52
N PRO A 242 35.56 4.20 4.84
CA PRO A 242 34.63 4.64 5.89
C PRO A 242 34.24 6.12 5.81
N GLY A 243 35.16 6.99 5.38
CA GLY A 243 34.91 8.43 5.25
C GLY A 243 33.90 8.80 4.16
N GLN A 244 33.75 7.97 3.12
CA GLN A 244 32.87 8.23 1.97
C GLN A 244 31.42 7.82 2.22
N LEU A 245 31.17 6.94 3.21
CA LEU A 245 29.81 6.52 3.59
C LEU A 245 28.96 7.69 4.11
N THR A 246 29.58 8.73 4.66
CA THR A 246 28.89 9.96 5.08
C THR A 246 28.26 10.69 3.90
N VAL A 247 28.97 10.77 2.76
CA VAL A 247 28.46 11.39 1.53
C VAL A 247 27.27 10.60 0.99
N LEU A 248 27.43 9.28 0.90
CA LEU A 248 26.38 8.37 0.44
C LEU A 248 25.09 8.51 1.26
N ARG A 249 25.19 8.51 2.60
CA ARG A 249 24.02 8.69 3.49
C ARG A 249 23.32 10.04 3.26
N ARG A 250 24.10 11.11 3.10
CA ARG A 250 23.56 12.47 2.90
C ARG A 250 22.81 12.60 1.56
N GLU A 251 23.42 12.14 0.47
CA GLU A 251 22.80 12.24 -0.87
C GLU A 251 21.55 11.36 -0.98
N LEU A 252 21.57 10.16 -0.39
CA LEU A 252 20.40 9.29 -0.32
C LEU A 252 19.27 9.92 0.51
N ALA A 253 19.58 10.51 1.67
CA ALA A 253 18.59 11.19 2.50
C ALA A 253 17.94 12.37 1.76
N ALA A 254 18.74 13.16 1.05
CA ALA A 254 18.26 14.28 0.24
C ALA A 254 17.34 13.80 -0.89
N TRP A 255 17.72 12.74 -1.59
CA TRP A 255 16.90 12.12 -2.62
C TRP A 255 15.58 11.58 -2.06
N LEU A 256 15.60 10.79 -0.99
CA LEU A 256 14.39 10.24 -0.34
C LEU A 256 13.42 11.34 0.13
N THR A 257 13.97 12.40 0.72
CA THR A 257 13.19 13.57 1.16
C THR A 257 12.54 14.27 -0.03
N ALA A 258 13.30 14.49 -1.11
CA ALA A 258 12.77 15.05 -2.35
C ALA A 258 11.69 14.13 -2.96
N SER A 259 11.83 12.81 -2.82
CA SER A 259 10.89 11.75 -3.21
C SER A 259 9.63 11.64 -2.34
N GLY A 260 9.45 12.55 -1.37
CA GLY A 260 8.24 12.62 -0.53
C GLY A 260 8.13 11.53 0.54
N VAL A 261 9.25 10.85 0.86
CA VAL A 261 9.34 9.85 1.92
C VAL A 261 9.28 10.52 3.29
N SER A 262 8.57 9.93 4.26
CA SER A 262 8.53 10.45 5.63
C SER A 262 9.94 10.57 6.24
N LYS A 263 10.10 11.43 7.25
CA LYS A 263 11.37 11.56 7.99
C LYS A 263 11.78 10.23 8.65
N GLU A 264 10.81 9.48 9.17
CA GLU A 264 11.01 8.18 9.81
C GLU A 264 11.51 7.13 8.83
N ASP A 265 10.87 7.02 7.66
CA ASP A 265 11.29 6.06 6.63
C ASP A 265 12.58 6.47 5.94
N THR A 266 12.82 7.78 5.78
CA THR A 266 14.10 8.31 5.30
C THR A 266 15.23 7.86 6.22
N PHE A 267 15.04 7.99 7.54
CA PHE A 267 16.01 7.51 8.51
C PHE A 267 16.22 5.99 8.41
N ALA A 268 15.15 5.21 8.31
CA ALA A 268 15.23 3.75 8.18
C ALA A 268 16.02 3.31 6.94
N PHE A 269 15.76 3.91 5.76
CA PHE A 269 16.50 3.65 4.54
C PHE A 269 17.98 4.00 4.65
N VAL A 270 18.30 5.19 5.17
CA VAL A 270 19.68 5.66 5.33
C VAL A 270 20.46 4.75 6.28
N LEU A 271 19.80 4.26 7.34
CA LEU A 271 20.39 3.30 8.27
C LEU A 271 20.68 1.96 7.58
N ALA A 272 19.68 1.33 6.96
CA ALA A 272 19.83 0.03 6.32
C ALA A 272 20.87 0.04 5.19
N VAL A 273 20.83 1.07 4.32
CA VAL A 273 21.83 1.25 3.25
C VAL A 273 23.20 1.54 3.84
N GLY A 274 23.27 2.31 4.93
CA GLY A 274 24.51 2.58 5.65
C GLY A 274 25.16 1.31 6.20
N GLU A 275 24.37 0.37 6.73
CA GLU A 275 24.83 -0.94 7.19
C GLU A 275 25.29 -1.83 6.03
N ALA A 276 24.52 -1.87 4.92
CA ALA A 276 24.93 -2.60 3.72
C ALA A 276 26.29 -2.11 3.20
N ALA A 277 26.45 -0.79 3.06
CA ALA A 277 27.67 -0.19 2.55
C ALA A 277 28.85 -0.34 3.53
N ALA A 278 28.62 -0.24 4.84
CA ALA A 278 29.64 -0.52 5.84
C ALA A 278 30.13 -1.97 5.77
N ASN A 279 29.21 -2.94 5.63
CA ASN A 279 29.58 -4.34 5.42
C ASN A 279 30.44 -4.54 4.16
N SER A 280 30.12 -3.84 3.06
CA SER A 280 30.94 -3.87 1.83
C SER A 280 32.36 -3.35 2.07
N VAL A 281 32.51 -2.23 2.80
CA VAL A 281 33.82 -1.64 3.14
C VAL A 281 34.62 -2.56 4.07
N GLU A 282 33.98 -3.06 5.12
CA GLU A 282 34.64 -3.87 6.14
C GLU A 282 34.98 -5.27 5.67
N HIS A 283 34.17 -5.90 4.81
CA HIS A 283 34.34 -7.31 4.46
C HIS A 283 34.70 -7.56 3.00
N GLY A 284 34.46 -6.59 2.11
CA GLY A 284 34.72 -6.73 0.67
C GLY A 284 36.17 -6.46 0.26
N TYR A 285 36.91 -5.62 1.01
CA TYR A 285 38.16 -5.00 0.51
C TYR A 285 39.34 -4.98 1.50
N HIS A 286 39.51 -6.01 2.34
CA HIS A 286 40.69 -6.13 3.21
C HIS A 286 42.01 -6.37 2.42
N GLY A 287 42.95 -5.42 2.49
CA GLY A 287 44.31 -5.58 1.95
C GLY A 287 44.96 -4.33 1.35
N GLY A 288 44.27 -3.19 1.29
CA GLY A 288 44.86 -1.89 0.97
C GLY A 288 45.49 -1.77 -0.42
N ARG A 289 45.11 -2.60 -1.40
CA ARG A 289 45.67 -2.51 -2.77
C ARG A 289 44.69 -2.38 -3.92
N ASP A 290 43.38 -2.45 -3.72
CA ASP A 290 42.42 -2.09 -4.77
C ASP A 290 41.26 -1.27 -4.18
N GLY A 291 41.19 0.01 -4.60
CA GLY A 291 40.14 0.96 -4.24
C GLY A 291 38.80 0.56 -4.86
N GLY A 292 38.10 -0.35 -4.19
CA GLY A 292 36.76 -0.81 -4.57
C GLY A 292 35.74 0.33 -4.57
N LEU A 293 34.67 0.15 -5.35
CA LEU A 293 33.52 1.04 -5.32
C LEU A 293 32.36 0.36 -4.60
N VAL A 294 31.61 1.16 -3.84
CA VAL A 294 30.26 0.83 -3.39
C VAL A 294 29.30 1.65 -4.24
N THR A 295 28.44 0.98 -4.99
CA THR A 295 27.42 1.60 -5.84
C THR A 295 26.05 1.39 -5.24
N VAL A 296 25.34 2.49 -5.02
CA VAL A 296 23.96 2.50 -4.51
C VAL A 296 23.05 3.02 -5.60
N THR A 297 22.08 2.21 -5.98
CA THR A 297 20.99 2.62 -6.86
C THR A 297 19.68 2.57 -6.08
N ALA A 298 18.84 3.60 -6.18
CA ALA A 298 17.48 3.54 -5.67
C ALA A 298 16.50 3.79 -6.81
N GLU A 299 15.55 2.89 -6.92
CA GLU A 299 14.40 3.02 -7.78
C GLU A 299 13.18 2.72 -6.94
N ALA A 300 12.00 2.99 -7.49
CA ALA A 300 10.81 2.62 -6.77
C ALA A 300 10.25 1.31 -7.35
N GLY A 301 10.00 0.35 -6.45
CA GLY A 301 9.45 -0.96 -6.77
C GLY A 301 7.93 -0.89 -7.01
N GLY A 302 7.29 -2.02 -7.21
CA GLY A 302 5.83 -2.06 -7.29
C GLY A 302 5.16 -1.50 -6.01
N GLY A 303 3.98 -0.88 -6.16
CA GLY A 303 3.01 -0.82 -5.05
C GLY A 303 3.36 0.25 -4.02
N GLY A 304 4.06 1.29 -4.48
CA GLY A 304 4.57 2.35 -3.63
C GLY A 304 5.88 2.02 -2.91
N ALA A 305 6.45 0.81 -3.08
CA ALA A 305 7.73 0.47 -2.47
C ALA A 305 8.89 1.24 -3.10
N ILE A 306 9.94 1.48 -2.33
CA ILE A 306 11.26 1.92 -2.79
C ILE A 306 12.22 0.74 -2.66
N ARG A 307 12.93 0.43 -3.75
CA ARG A 307 13.96 -0.59 -3.85
C ARG A 307 15.32 0.09 -3.93
N VAL A 308 16.17 -0.16 -2.96
CA VAL A 308 17.55 0.31 -2.94
C VAL A 308 18.49 -0.88 -3.10
N THR A 309 19.37 -0.84 -4.09
CA THR A 309 20.39 -1.85 -4.31
C THR A 309 21.75 -1.27 -3.98
N VAL A 310 22.47 -1.95 -3.09
CA VAL A 310 23.86 -1.67 -2.72
C VAL A 310 24.71 -2.77 -3.32
N SER A 311 25.66 -2.40 -4.16
CA SER A 311 26.53 -3.34 -4.86
C SER A 311 27.99 -2.97 -4.67
N ASP A 312 28.83 -3.98 -4.51
CA ASP A 312 30.28 -3.85 -4.48
C ASP A 312 30.93 -4.98 -5.28
N ASN A 313 32.17 -4.76 -5.71
CA ASN A 313 32.99 -5.73 -6.44
C ASN A 313 33.97 -6.49 -5.52
N GLY A 314 33.74 -6.47 -4.20
CA GLY A 314 34.57 -7.09 -3.19
C GLY A 314 34.32 -8.59 -3.05
N ARG A 315 35.30 -9.33 -2.52
CA ARG A 315 35.12 -10.76 -2.24
C ARG A 315 34.61 -10.97 -0.82
N TRP A 316 33.36 -11.42 -0.70
CA TRP A 316 32.76 -11.73 0.59
C TRP A 316 33.56 -12.79 1.35
N ARG A 317 34.09 -12.45 2.52
CA ARG A 317 34.74 -13.40 3.43
C ARG A 317 33.85 -13.64 4.64
N TYR A 318 33.65 -14.91 4.97
CA TYR A 318 32.97 -15.29 6.20
C TYR A 318 33.83 -14.90 7.41
N PRO A 319 33.28 -14.15 8.38
CA PRO A 319 33.99 -13.88 9.62
C PRO A 319 34.19 -15.16 10.44
N PRO A 320 35.22 -15.23 11.31
CA PRO A 320 35.40 -16.34 12.23
C PRO A 320 34.21 -16.48 13.20
N VAL A 321 33.89 -17.72 13.59
CA VAL A 321 32.70 -18.09 14.41
C VAL A 321 32.71 -17.46 15.83
N THR A 322 33.82 -16.87 16.27
CA THR A 322 34.04 -16.40 17.65
C THR A 322 33.63 -14.95 17.92
N ASP A 323 33.14 -14.20 16.91
CA ASP A 323 32.81 -12.78 17.08
C ASP A 323 31.30 -12.56 17.27
N HIS A 324 30.83 -12.70 18.51
CA HIS A 324 29.42 -12.54 18.92
C HIS A 324 28.86 -11.11 18.72
N SER A 325 29.70 -10.16 18.32
CA SER A 325 29.32 -8.77 18.06
C SER A 325 28.89 -8.51 16.61
N ARG A 326 29.20 -9.41 15.67
CA ARG A 326 29.04 -9.22 14.23
C ARG A 326 27.90 -10.07 13.65
N GLY A 327 27.11 -9.47 12.76
CA GLY A 327 25.84 -10.00 12.24
C GLY A 327 24.64 -9.06 12.43
N ARG A 328 24.83 -7.97 13.20
CA ARG A 328 23.81 -6.96 13.51
C ARG A 328 23.35 -6.16 12.29
N GLY A 329 24.24 -5.87 11.34
CA GLY A 329 23.91 -5.07 10.16
C GLY A 329 22.84 -5.72 9.27
N LEU A 330 22.93 -7.04 9.03
CA LEU A 330 21.90 -7.79 8.29
C LEU A 330 20.55 -7.81 8.99
N LEU A 331 20.56 -7.82 10.32
CA LEU A 331 19.36 -7.82 11.13
C LEU A 331 18.73 -6.41 11.18
N ILE A 332 19.53 -5.35 11.35
CA ILE A 332 19.07 -3.95 11.21
C ILE A 332 18.43 -3.71 9.85
N MET A 333 19.05 -4.21 8.77
CA MET A 333 18.49 -4.11 7.42
C MET A 333 17.12 -4.82 7.32
N ARG A 334 17.03 -6.08 7.79
CA ARG A 334 15.81 -6.89 7.73
C ARG A 334 14.64 -6.33 8.54
N GLU A 335 14.94 -5.56 9.57
CA GLU A 335 13.92 -5.01 10.48
C GLU A 335 13.53 -3.58 10.13
N SER A 336 14.40 -2.87 9.42
CA SER A 336 14.11 -1.53 8.92
C SER A 336 13.35 -1.56 7.60
N MET A 337 13.50 -2.64 6.83
CA MET A 337 13.01 -2.82 5.45
C MET A 337 11.98 -3.95 5.39
N ASP A 338 11.04 -3.88 4.44
CA ASP A 338 10.05 -4.93 4.23
C ASP A 338 10.66 -6.19 3.58
N GLU A 339 11.70 -6.01 2.77
CA GLU A 339 12.41 -7.11 2.10
C GLU A 339 13.91 -6.83 2.04
N VAL A 340 14.74 -7.85 2.28
CA VAL A 340 16.20 -7.79 2.15
C VAL A 340 16.71 -9.03 1.42
N LEU A 341 17.23 -8.84 0.21
CA LEU A 341 17.85 -9.89 -0.60
C LEU A 341 19.36 -9.67 -0.65
N VAL A 342 20.14 -10.72 -0.43
CA VAL A 342 21.60 -10.65 -0.46
C VAL A 342 22.11 -11.71 -1.43
N HIS A 343 22.66 -11.25 -2.55
CA HIS A 343 23.32 -12.10 -3.53
C HIS A 343 24.84 -11.95 -3.38
N ARG A 344 25.52 -13.07 -3.22
CA ARG A 344 26.98 -13.14 -3.08
C ARG A 344 27.51 -13.97 -4.24
N GLY A 345 28.49 -13.45 -4.97
CA GLY A 345 29.10 -14.13 -6.10
C GLY A 345 30.61 -13.92 -6.14
N GLU A 346 31.27 -14.57 -7.09
CA GLU A 346 32.73 -14.44 -7.29
C GLU A 346 33.18 -13.01 -7.65
N HIS A 347 32.23 -12.19 -8.13
CA HIS A 347 32.45 -10.83 -8.61
C HIS A 347 31.98 -9.73 -7.66
N GLY A 348 31.45 -10.05 -6.48
CA GLY A 348 30.87 -9.02 -5.62
C GLY A 348 29.77 -9.46 -4.69
N THR A 349 29.29 -8.50 -3.88
CA THR A 349 28.07 -8.62 -3.09
C THR A 349 27.04 -7.62 -3.59
N VAL A 350 25.80 -8.06 -3.72
CA VAL A 350 24.64 -7.21 -4.05
C VAL A 350 23.59 -7.39 -2.96
N VAL A 351 23.28 -6.31 -2.26
CA VAL A 351 22.21 -6.23 -1.25
C VAL A 351 21.06 -5.41 -1.84
N THR A 352 19.87 -5.97 -1.89
CA THR A 352 18.64 -5.26 -2.31
C THR A 352 17.73 -5.10 -1.10
N LEU A 353 17.29 -3.88 -0.86
CA LEU A 353 16.47 -3.44 0.28
C LEU A 353 15.18 -2.85 -0.27
N CYS A 354 14.02 -3.41 0.09
CA CYS A 354 12.72 -2.87 -0.32
C CYS A 354 11.92 -2.40 0.90
N LYS A 355 11.29 -1.24 0.83
CA LYS A 355 10.30 -0.80 1.83
C LYS A 355 9.22 0.08 1.21
N ARG A 356 7.97 -0.03 1.64
CA ARG A 356 6.91 0.95 1.37
C ARG A 356 6.99 2.10 2.39
N PRO A 357 7.38 3.31 1.96
CA PRO A 357 7.41 4.46 2.83
C PRO A 357 6.00 4.98 3.10
N SER A 358 5.78 5.39 4.33
CA SER A 358 4.73 6.32 4.73
C SER A 358 5.03 7.66 4.05
N ARG A 359 4.11 8.21 3.25
CA ARG A 359 4.26 9.54 2.64
C ARG A 359 3.85 10.60 3.67
N GLY A 360 4.70 11.62 3.85
CA GLY A 360 4.70 12.47 5.04
C GLY A 360 3.34 13.09 5.41
N SER A 361 2.80 12.66 6.55
CA SER A 361 2.02 13.50 7.45
C SER A 361 2.95 13.99 8.56
N ASP A 362 3.03 15.30 8.75
CA ASP A 362 3.79 15.91 9.84
C ASP A 362 3.09 15.58 11.16
N GLY A 363 3.84 15.04 12.12
CA GLY A 363 3.56 15.06 13.56
C GLY A 363 2.15 14.67 14.01
N GLY A 364 1.89 13.38 14.14
CA GLY A 364 0.74 12.89 14.89
C GLY A 364 1.10 11.60 15.60
N ARG A 365 1.33 11.68 16.92
CA ARG A 365 1.31 10.53 17.83
C ARG A 365 -0.09 9.91 17.72
N HIS A 366 -0.28 9.02 16.75
CA HIS A 366 -1.55 8.35 16.53
C HIS A 366 -1.54 7.11 17.41
N ASP A 367 -2.24 7.24 18.55
CA ASP A 367 -2.56 6.16 19.46
C ASP A 367 -3.93 5.61 19.05
N PRO A 368 -4.03 4.49 18.31
CA PRO A 368 -5.31 3.91 17.93
C PRO A 368 -5.65 2.80 18.93
N GLY A 369 -6.33 3.18 20.00
CA GLY A 369 -6.96 2.27 20.95
C GLY A 369 -6.43 2.48 22.37
N GLY A 370 -7.31 2.40 23.36
CA GLY A 370 -7.04 2.68 24.78
C GLY A 370 -6.14 1.65 25.46
N TYR A 371 -4.93 1.43 24.91
CA TYR A 371 -3.89 0.59 25.47
C TYR A 371 -2.58 1.36 25.64
N GLU A 372 -1.85 1.05 26.70
CA GLU A 372 -0.54 1.62 26.98
C GLU A 372 0.56 0.60 26.72
N LEU A 373 1.68 1.06 26.16
CA LEU A 373 2.93 0.31 26.04
C LEU A 373 4.02 0.98 26.88
N ARG A 374 4.54 0.27 27.88
CA ARG A 374 5.72 0.71 28.63
C ARG A 374 6.89 -0.17 28.30
N VAL A 375 7.93 0.42 27.73
CA VAL A 375 9.13 -0.28 27.29
C VAL A 375 10.25 -0.01 28.29
N ALA A 376 10.76 -1.07 28.89
CA ALA A 376 11.91 -1.04 29.79
C ALA A 376 13.01 -1.95 29.26
N ARG A 377 14.26 -1.52 29.40
CA ARG A 377 15.42 -2.36 29.08
C ARG A 377 16.01 -2.90 30.37
N VAL A 378 16.08 -4.23 30.47
CA VAL A 378 16.64 -4.97 31.59
C VAL A 378 17.82 -5.77 31.08
N GLY A 379 19.03 -5.22 31.26
CA GLY A 379 20.25 -5.79 30.68
C GLY A 379 20.17 -5.88 29.15
N GLU A 380 20.22 -7.12 28.63
CA GLU A 380 20.08 -7.40 27.20
C GLU A 380 18.64 -7.70 26.75
N THR A 381 17.69 -7.77 27.67
CA THR A 381 16.27 -8.07 27.41
C THR A 381 15.44 -6.79 27.36
N VAL A 382 14.50 -6.74 26.42
CA VAL A 382 13.47 -5.69 26.38
C VAL A 382 12.21 -6.26 27.02
N ARG A 383 11.75 -5.59 28.08
CA ARG A 383 10.47 -5.85 28.71
C ARG A 383 9.47 -4.82 28.20
N VAL A 384 8.33 -5.30 27.73
CA VAL A 384 7.22 -4.43 27.35
C VAL A 384 6.01 -4.81 28.18
N GLU A 385 5.56 -3.87 29.00
CA GLU A 385 4.27 -3.98 29.67
C GLU A 385 3.20 -3.47 28.72
N VAL A 386 2.17 -4.29 28.54
CA VAL A 386 0.99 -3.96 27.74
C VAL A 386 -0.20 -3.89 28.68
N ALA A 387 -0.92 -2.78 28.67
CA ALA A 387 -2.09 -2.59 29.52
C ALA A 387 -3.25 -1.98 28.74
N GLY A 388 -4.49 -2.31 29.09
CA GLY A 388 -5.70 -1.80 28.43
C GLY A 388 -6.34 -2.79 27.45
N GLU A 389 -7.26 -2.29 26.62
CA GLU A 389 -8.04 -3.09 25.67
C GLU A 389 -7.41 -3.09 24.28
N LEU A 390 -7.36 -4.26 23.63
CA LEU A 390 -6.68 -4.50 22.36
C LEU A 390 -7.65 -5.07 21.31
N PRO A 391 -8.57 -4.25 20.78
CA PRO A 391 -9.44 -4.67 19.69
C PRO A 391 -8.65 -4.99 18.42
N ALA A 392 -9.24 -5.73 17.48
CA ALA A 392 -8.58 -6.16 16.23
C ALA A 392 -7.91 -5.00 15.46
N ALA A 393 -8.49 -3.79 15.50
CA ALA A 393 -7.95 -2.60 14.85
C ALA A 393 -6.58 -2.14 15.41
N SER A 394 -6.25 -2.47 16.65
CA SER A 394 -5.00 -2.10 17.31
C SER A 394 -3.82 -3.01 16.91
N ALA A 395 -4.07 -4.16 16.27
CA ALA A 395 -3.03 -5.13 15.92
C ALA A 395 -1.84 -4.55 15.12
N PRO A 396 -2.05 -3.73 14.06
CA PRO A 396 -0.93 -3.19 13.28
C PRO A 396 -0.04 -2.23 14.10
N ALA A 397 -0.65 -1.42 14.96
CA ALA A 397 0.08 -0.45 15.79
C ALA A 397 0.83 -1.16 16.93
N LEU A 398 0.18 -2.10 17.62
CA LEU A 398 0.80 -2.94 18.64
C LEU A 398 2.01 -3.70 18.06
N ARG A 399 1.84 -4.39 16.93
CA ARG A 399 2.93 -5.10 16.24
C ARG A 399 4.12 -4.18 15.98
N ARG A 400 3.90 -3.00 15.40
CA ARG A 400 4.98 -2.02 15.16
C ARG A 400 5.67 -1.59 16.44
N GLY A 401 4.90 -1.31 17.50
CA GLY A 401 5.44 -0.93 18.81
C GLY A 401 6.33 -2.01 19.42
N LEU A 402 5.86 -3.26 19.43
CA LEU A 402 6.59 -4.40 19.96
C LEU A 402 7.86 -4.71 19.16
N LEU A 403 7.78 -4.71 17.82
CA LEU A 403 8.94 -4.89 16.96
C LEU A 403 9.94 -3.73 17.15
N THR A 404 9.49 -2.48 17.18
CA THR A 404 10.37 -1.33 17.43
C THR A 404 11.08 -1.43 18.78
N ALA A 405 10.36 -1.82 19.83
CA ALA A 405 10.90 -2.03 21.17
C ALA A 405 11.99 -3.11 21.16
N ALA A 406 11.74 -4.25 20.50
CA ALA A 406 12.71 -5.33 20.32
C ALA A 406 13.81 -4.99 19.30
N ARG A 407 13.78 -3.79 18.68
CA ARG A 407 14.55 -3.41 17.48
C ARG A 407 14.48 -4.45 16.37
N GLY A 408 13.31 -5.05 16.22
CA GLY A 408 13.05 -6.11 15.27
C GLY A 408 13.62 -7.45 15.71
N GLY A 409 13.38 -7.83 16.96
CA GLY A 409 13.88 -9.10 17.50
C GLY A 409 15.38 -9.15 17.82
N VAL A 410 16.13 -8.03 17.70
CA VAL A 410 17.54 -7.93 18.17
C VAL A 410 17.63 -8.29 19.66
N PHE A 411 16.71 -7.75 20.44
CA PHE A 411 16.64 -7.99 21.88
C PHE A 411 15.63 -9.10 22.17
N PRO A 412 15.92 -10.03 23.11
CA PRO A 412 14.90 -10.93 23.63
C PRO A 412 13.74 -10.07 24.15
N LEU A 413 12.53 -10.45 23.74
CA LEU A 413 11.34 -9.70 24.07
C LEU A 413 10.57 -10.49 25.14
N GLN A 414 10.33 -9.81 26.26
CA GLN A 414 9.47 -10.26 27.35
C GLN A 414 8.26 -9.34 27.38
N LEU A 415 7.07 -9.90 27.21
CA LEU A 415 5.82 -9.15 27.29
C LEU A 415 5.16 -9.44 28.62
N ASP A 416 4.89 -8.39 29.40
CA ASP A 416 4.00 -8.47 30.55
C ASP A 416 2.59 -8.10 30.07
N LEU A 417 1.70 -9.08 30.08
CA LEU A 417 0.32 -8.97 29.62
C LEU A 417 -0.66 -8.97 30.80
N SER A 418 -0.18 -8.84 32.04
CA SER A 418 -1.03 -8.83 33.23
C SER A 418 -1.99 -7.64 33.29
N GLY A 419 -1.65 -6.53 32.63
CA GLY A 419 -2.49 -5.33 32.52
C GLY A 419 -3.49 -5.35 31.36
N VAL A 420 -3.49 -6.39 30.52
CA VAL A 420 -4.41 -6.48 29.37
C VAL A 420 -5.76 -6.99 29.85
N GLY A 421 -6.82 -6.24 29.55
CA GLY A 421 -8.19 -6.56 29.93
C GLY A 421 -9.16 -6.44 28.75
N GLY A 422 -10.35 -7.03 28.88
CA GLY A 422 -11.42 -6.89 27.89
C GLY A 422 -11.13 -7.65 26.60
N ASP A 423 -11.03 -6.91 25.49
CA ASP A 423 -10.79 -7.43 24.14
C ASP A 423 -9.29 -7.68 23.88
N VAL A 424 -8.98 -8.87 23.37
CA VAL A 424 -7.62 -9.36 23.13
C VAL A 424 -7.39 -9.81 21.68
N GLU A 425 -8.36 -9.59 20.78
CA GLU A 425 -8.26 -10.03 19.38
C GLU A 425 -7.06 -9.38 18.68
N GLY A 426 -6.84 -8.08 18.91
CA GLY A 426 -5.72 -7.34 18.37
C GLY A 426 -4.36 -7.81 18.91
N LEU A 427 -4.33 -8.26 20.16
CA LEU A 427 -3.14 -8.86 20.77
C LEU A 427 -2.76 -10.14 20.03
N VAL A 428 -3.71 -11.07 19.87
CA VAL A 428 -3.47 -12.35 19.20
C VAL A 428 -2.95 -12.14 17.77
N LEU A 429 -3.60 -11.26 17.00
CA LEU A 429 -3.20 -10.94 15.62
C LEU A 429 -1.78 -10.35 15.54
N ALA A 430 -1.40 -9.50 16.50
CA ALA A 430 -0.07 -8.91 16.55
C ALA A 430 1.01 -9.94 16.95
N LEU A 431 0.71 -10.80 17.93
CA LEU A 431 1.68 -11.73 18.51
C LEU A 431 2.16 -12.80 17.54
N PHE A 432 1.37 -13.25 16.57
CA PHE A 432 1.85 -14.19 15.56
C PHE A 432 3.02 -13.61 14.76
N SER A 433 2.88 -12.38 14.25
CA SER A 433 3.96 -11.72 13.52
C SER A 433 5.18 -11.43 14.40
N VAL A 434 4.97 -11.08 15.68
CA VAL A 434 6.07 -10.82 16.63
C VAL A 434 6.80 -12.11 17.02
N ALA A 435 6.07 -13.20 17.24
CA ALA A 435 6.62 -14.51 17.54
C ALA A 435 7.42 -15.07 16.35
N ASP A 436 6.91 -14.92 15.13
CA ASP A 436 7.62 -15.31 13.90
C ASP A 436 8.94 -14.53 13.74
N ALA A 437 8.92 -13.22 13.99
CA ALA A 437 10.13 -12.38 13.94
C ALA A 437 11.16 -12.78 15.03
N ALA A 438 10.69 -13.00 16.26
CA ALA A 438 11.53 -13.43 17.37
C ALA A 438 12.16 -14.83 17.12
N ALA A 439 11.36 -15.76 16.59
CA ALA A 439 11.81 -17.09 16.18
C ALA A 439 12.85 -17.01 15.04
N ALA A 440 12.64 -16.16 14.04
CA ALA A 440 13.60 -15.91 12.97
C ALA A 440 14.94 -15.34 13.49
N ALA A 441 14.91 -14.59 14.60
CA ALA A 441 16.09 -14.09 15.29
C ALA A 441 16.72 -15.11 16.28
N GLY A 442 16.16 -16.33 16.39
CA GLY A 442 16.62 -17.36 17.31
C GLY A 442 16.41 -17.03 18.79
N ARG A 443 15.50 -16.12 19.12
CA ARG A 443 15.19 -15.67 20.47
C ARG A 443 13.71 -15.90 20.75
N PRO A 444 13.32 -16.88 21.58
CA PRO A 444 11.91 -17.13 21.82
C PRO A 444 11.24 -15.93 22.50
N LEU A 445 10.08 -15.55 22.00
CA LEU A 445 9.20 -14.56 22.64
C LEU A 445 8.73 -15.13 23.98
N VAL A 446 8.86 -14.36 25.06
CA VAL A 446 8.34 -14.74 26.38
C VAL A 446 7.10 -13.91 26.69
N LEU A 447 6.00 -14.57 26.98
CA LEU A 447 4.71 -13.96 27.30
C LEU A 447 4.38 -14.26 28.75
N ALA A 448 4.42 -13.25 29.62
CA ALA A 448 3.85 -13.34 30.94
C ALA A 448 2.36 -13.01 30.87
N ALA A 449 1.53 -14.04 30.93
CA ALA A 449 0.08 -13.94 30.99
C ALA A 449 -0.40 -14.68 32.24
N PRO A 450 -0.95 -13.99 33.25
CA PRO A 450 -1.41 -14.62 34.48
C PRO A 450 -2.38 -15.77 34.20
N ASP A 451 -2.26 -16.85 34.95
CA ASP A 451 -3.16 -17.99 34.90
C ASP A 451 -3.96 -18.04 36.23
N PRO A 452 -5.29 -17.89 36.21
CA PRO A 452 -6.17 -17.73 35.04
C PRO A 452 -6.29 -16.27 34.54
N SER A 453 -6.39 -16.08 33.22
CA SER A 453 -6.79 -14.79 32.61
C SER A 453 -7.38 -14.95 31.20
N PRO A 454 -8.22 -14.01 30.72
CA PRO A 454 -8.76 -14.04 29.34
C PRO A 454 -7.66 -14.04 28.28
N VAL A 455 -6.53 -13.40 28.56
CA VAL A 455 -5.34 -13.37 27.70
C VAL A 455 -4.74 -14.77 27.57
N ARG A 456 -4.62 -15.49 28.69
CA ARG A 456 -4.10 -16.86 28.73
C ARG A 456 -4.99 -17.80 27.90
N ASP A 457 -6.31 -17.69 28.03
CA ASP A 457 -7.29 -18.47 27.26
C ASP A 457 -7.21 -18.16 25.76
N ALA A 458 -7.04 -16.90 25.38
CA ALA A 458 -6.90 -16.49 23.98
C ALA A 458 -5.59 -16.99 23.36
N ILE A 459 -4.47 -16.91 24.09
CA ILE A 459 -3.16 -17.47 23.68
C ILE A 459 -3.25 -18.98 23.48
N ALA A 460 -3.95 -19.69 24.38
CA ALA A 460 -4.17 -21.12 24.28
C ALA A 460 -5.03 -21.47 23.06
N THR A 461 -6.16 -20.81 22.88
CA THR A 461 -7.13 -21.02 21.80
C THR A 461 -6.52 -20.75 20.42
N ALA A 462 -5.75 -19.66 20.30
CA ALA A 462 -5.08 -19.31 19.05
C ALA A 462 -3.89 -20.23 18.73
N GLY A 463 -3.34 -20.95 19.71
CA GLY A 463 -2.17 -21.81 19.52
C GLY A 463 -0.82 -21.08 19.66
N LEU A 464 -0.81 -19.85 20.20
CA LEU A 464 0.40 -19.05 20.40
C LEU A 464 1.41 -19.71 21.35
N HIS A 465 0.94 -20.54 22.29
CA HIS A 465 1.77 -21.36 23.18
C HIS A 465 2.72 -22.34 22.44
N ARG A 466 2.48 -22.59 21.15
CA ARG A 466 3.34 -23.44 20.31
C ARG A 466 4.55 -22.70 19.72
N ILE A 467 4.48 -21.37 19.67
CA ILE A 467 5.48 -20.52 19.00
C ILE A 467 6.08 -19.45 19.92
N ALA A 468 5.59 -19.33 21.16
CA ALA A 468 6.12 -18.45 22.20
C ALA A 468 6.14 -19.18 23.55
N ASN A 469 7.06 -18.80 24.43
CA ASN A 469 7.14 -19.32 25.79
C ASN A 469 6.17 -18.54 26.69
N VAL A 470 5.18 -19.22 27.25
CA VAL A 470 4.12 -18.59 28.06
C VAL A 470 4.37 -18.91 29.54
N THR A 471 4.46 -17.87 30.36
CA THR A 471 4.68 -17.96 31.81
C THR A 471 3.61 -17.17 32.55
N ASP A 472 3.45 -17.42 33.86
CA ASP A 472 2.44 -16.72 34.68
C ASP A 472 2.88 -15.30 35.05
N ALA A 473 4.18 -15.08 35.18
CA ALA A 473 4.81 -13.78 35.46
C ALA A 473 6.23 -13.71 34.87
N LEU A 474 6.76 -12.50 34.74
CA LEU A 474 8.19 -12.27 34.47
C LEU A 474 9.01 -12.30 35.77
N GLU A 475 10.26 -12.75 35.70
CA GLU A 475 11.15 -12.73 36.87
C GLU A 475 11.47 -11.29 37.33
N PRO A 476 11.48 -11.00 38.65
CA PRO A 476 11.79 -9.67 39.17
C PRO A 476 13.21 -9.23 38.78
N THR A 477 13.36 -7.96 38.42
CA THR A 477 14.67 -7.34 38.16
C THR A 477 15.43 -7.18 39.48
N THR A 478 16.60 -7.82 39.61
CA THR A 478 17.57 -7.50 40.68
C THR A 478 18.34 -6.23 40.41
#